data_AF-A0A520FEZ0-F1
#
_entry.id   AF-A0A520FEZ0-F1
#
_cell.length_a   1.000
_cell.length_b   1.000
_cell.length_c   1.000
_cell.angle_alpha   90.00
_cell.angle_beta   90.00
_cell.angle_gamma   90.00
#
_symmetry.space_group_name_H-M   'P 1'
#
loop_
_entity.id
_entity.type
_entity.pdbx_description
1 polymer ?
#
loop_
_entity_poly.entity_id
_entity_poly.type
_entity_poly.pdbx_seq_one_letter_code
_entity_poly.pdbx_strand_id
1 'polypeptide(L)' 'MLIDGPVEIELDDGSVVTSDRFVVALCTCKRSKTYPLCDTSHRAKRRASQSSDD' A
#
# COMPACT_ATOMS: atom_id res chain seq x y z
N MET A 1 -0.42 -8.83 -2.64
CA MET A 1 0.04 -10.15 -2.17
C MET A 1 -0.62 -10.40 -0.81
N LEU A 2 -1.02 -11.63 -0.51
CA LEU A 2 -1.54 -12.00 0.81
C LEU A 2 -0.50 -12.87 1.52
N ILE A 3 -0.34 -12.68 2.82
CA ILE A 3 0.50 -13.49 3.70
C ILE A 3 -0.26 -13.77 5.01
N ASP A 4 0.11 -14.84 5.69
CA ASP A 4 -0.40 -15.14 7.03
C ASP A 4 0.19 -14.15 8.05
N GLY A 5 -0.62 -13.76 9.02
CA GLY A 5 -0.22 -12.89 10.13
C GLY A 5 -0.49 -13.53 11.50
N PRO A 6 -0.23 -12.80 12.60
CA PRO A 6 0.21 -11.40 12.66
C PRO A 6 1.64 -11.17 12.15
N VAL A 7 1.95 -9.93 11.75
CA VAL A 7 3.27 -9.58 11.21
C VAL A 7 3.80 -8.25 11.75
N GLU A 8 5.13 -8.16 11.79
CA GLU A 8 5.90 -6.93 11.95
C GLU A 8 6.77 -6.77 10.71
N ILE A 9 6.72 -5.60 10.07
CA ILE A 9 7.37 -5.32 8.79
C ILE A 9 8.33 -4.15 8.99
N GLU A 10 9.62 -4.42 8.84
CA GLU A 10 10.68 -3.39 8.81
C GLU A 10 10.87 -2.91 7.35
N LEU A 11 10.95 -1.60 7.18
CA LEU A 11 11.25 -0.94 5.91
C LEU A 11 12.74 -0.55 5.82
N ASP A 12 13.20 -0.24 4.61
CA ASP A 12 14.59 0.15 4.36
C ASP A 12 15.03 1.42 5.13
N ASP A 13 14.08 2.25 5.58
CA ASP A 13 14.33 3.43 6.42
C ASP A 13 14.36 3.11 7.94
N GLY A 14 14.25 1.83 8.30
CA GLY A 14 14.19 1.34 9.68
C GLY A 14 12.83 1.52 10.35
N SER A 15 11.82 2.07 9.67
CA SER A 15 10.47 2.17 10.22
C SER A 15 9.78 0.80 10.27
N VAL A 16 8.93 0.62 11.29
CA VAL A 16 8.25 -0.65 11.56
C VAL A 16 6.74 -0.46 11.49
N VAL A 17 6.07 -1.33 10.73
CA VAL A 17 4.60 -1.39 10.63
C VAL A 17 4.10 -2.75 11.10
N THR A 18 3.17 -2.75 12.03
CA THR A 18 2.57 -3.96 12.61
C THR A 18 1.16 -4.20 12.08
N SER A 19 0.78 -5.47 11.98
CA SER A 19 -0.61 -5.88 11.76
C SER A 19 -0.94 -7.12 12.57
N ASP A 20 -2.01 -7.03 13.35
CA ASP A 20 -2.53 -8.08 14.22
C ASP A 20 -3.53 -9.03 13.50
N ARG A 21 -3.76 -8.81 12.20
CA ARG A 21 -4.70 -9.62 11.42
C ARG A 21 -4.09 -10.98 11.07
N PHE A 22 -4.95 -12.00 11.03
CA PHE A 22 -4.55 -13.36 10.62
C PHE A 22 -4.12 -13.47 9.16
N VAL A 23 -4.59 -12.57 8.29
CA VAL A 23 -4.14 -12.48 6.89
C VAL A 23 -3.90 -11.01 6.58
N VAL A 24 -2.72 -10.71 6.05
CA VAL A 24 -2.26 -9.35 5.78
C VAL A 24 -2.04 -9.18 4.28
N ALA A 25 -2.61 -8.10 3.73
CA ALA A 25 -2.42 -7.75 2.34
C ALA A 25 -1.26 -6.76 2.20
N LEU A 26 -0.18 -7.18 1.54
CA LEU A 26 0.97 -6.33 1.22
C LEU A 26 0.81 -5.62 -0.11
N CYS A 27 1.23 -4.35 -0.13
CA CYS A 27 1.26 -3.52 -1.32
C CYS A 27 2.46 -3.89 -2.21
N THR A 28 2.16 -4.38 -3.41
CA THR A 28 3.17 -4.67 -4.44
C THR A 28 3.18 -3.60 -5.55
N CYS A 29 2.28 -2.62 -5.49
CA CYS A 29 2.12 -1.61 -6.55
C CYS A 29 2.68 -0.22 -6.19
N LYS A 30 3.17 -0.04 -4.95
CA LYS A 30 3.70 1.24 -4.42
C LYS A 30 2.74 2.44 -4.48
N ARG A 31 1.43 2.21 -4.63
CA ARG A 31 0.38 3.25 -4.65
C ARG A 31 -0.37 3.38 -3.33
N SER A 32 -0.09 2.54 -2.34
CA SER A 32 -0.78 2.59 -1.05
C SER A 32 -0.42 3.84 -0.28
N LYS A 33 -1.42 4.47 0.35
CA LYS A 33 -1.22 5.57 1.30
C LYS A 33 -0.81 5.07 2.68
N THR A 34 -0.94 3.77 2.94
CA THR A 34 -0.56 3.10 4.18
C THR A 34 0.52 2.04 3.90
N TYR A 35 1.44 2.35 2.99
CA TYR A 35 2.58 1.48 2.68
C TYR A 35 3.29 1.05 3.97
N PRO A 36 3.62 -0.24 4.15
CA PRO A 36 3.63 -1.34 3.17
C PRO A 36 2.31 -2.09 2.97
N LEU A 37 1.26 -1.77 3.72
CA LEU A 37 -0.03 -2.47 3.65
C LEU A 37 -0.81 -2.07 2.39
N CYS A 38 -1.64 -2.97 1.89
CA CYS A 38 -2.54 -2.70 0.77
C CYS A 38 -3.83 -2.03 1.27
N ASP A 39 -4.13 -0.85 0.72
CA ASP A 39 -5.33 -0.04 0.99
C ASP A 39 -6.30 0.00 -0.21
N THR A 40 -6.12 -0.92 -1.16
CA THR A 40 -6.84 -0.97 -2.46
C THR A 40 -6.57 0.19 -3.43
N SER A 41 -5.63 1.11 -3.14
CA SER A 41 -5.26 2.22 -4.04
C SER A 41 -4.81 1.77 -5.43
N HIS A 42 -4.43 0.49 -5.61
CA HIS A 42 -4.14 -0.07 -6.93
C HIS A 42 -5.33 -0.04 -7.91
N ARG A 43 -6.56 0.06 -7.40
CA ARG A 43 -7.80 0.11 -8.19
C ARG A 43 -8.14 1.50 -8.70
N ALA A 44 -7.52 2.55 -8.13
CA ALA A 44 -7.79 3.91 -8.54
C ALA A 44 -7.43 4.11 -10.02
N LYS A 45 -8.41 4.52 -10.82
CA LYS A 45 -8.19 4.92 -12.22
C LYS A 45 -7.51 6.29 -12.22
N ARG A 46 -6.37 6.44 -12.90
CA ARG A 46 -5.77 7.77 -13.12
C ARG A 46 -6.80 8.58 -13.91
N ARG A 47 -7.37 9.64 -13.33
CA ARG A 47 -8.04 10.66 -14.15
C ARG A 47 -6.96 11.25 -15.05
N ALA A 48 -7.15 11.20 -16.36
CA ALA A 48 -6.30 11.95 -17.28
C ALA A 48 -6.33 13.41 -16.79
N SER A 49 -5.15 13.96 -16.49
CA SER A 49 -5.00 15.37 -16.15
C SER A 49 -5.59 16.18 -17.30
N GLN A 50 -6.67 16.92 -17.03
CA GLN A 50 -7.13 17.98 -17.94
C GLN A 50 -6.00 19.01 -17.97
N SER A 51 -5.25 19.05 -19.07
CA SER A 51 -4.45 20.22 -19.41
C SER A 51 -5.44 21.34 -19.72
N SER A 52 -5.61 22.27 -18.78
CA SER A 52 -6.07 23.61 -19.12
C SER A 52 -4.89 24.34 -19.74
N ASP A 53 -4.80 24.31 -21.07
CA ASP A 53 -4.15 25.39 -21.81
C ASP A 53 -5.13 26.58 -21.82
N ASP A 54 -4.66 27.72 -21.34
CA ASP A 54 -5.28 29.04 -21.48
C ASP A 54 -4.85 29.68 -22.81
#